data_AF-A0A7W3T4E0-F1
#
_entry.id   AF-A0A7W3T4E0-F1
#
_cell.length_a   1.000
_cell.length_b   1.000
_cell.length_c   1.000
_cell.angle_alpha   90.00
_cell.angle_beta   90.00
_cell.angle_gamma   90.00
#
_symmetry.space_group_name_H-M   'P 1'
#
loop_
_entity.id
_entity.type
_entity.pdbx_description
1 polymer ?
#
loop_
_entity_poly.entity_id
_entity_poly.type
_entity_poly.pdbx_seq_one_letter_code
_entity_poly.pdbx_strand_id
1 'polypeptide(L)'
;MAVFVTRAQWGARQPTGRSTQITPERGGVTIHHVGGSRIARASHSDCAAQVRGIQRQHMDGNGWADIAYSHLTCVHGYVFEGRGEGVRTAANGTNTANQNWYAVCGLVGGSSSSYDTITANLLDAFRTAIARLRSQGGAARAINGHRNQLATECPGNLYRYVQDGSLEPPGGRTHTVREGETLYSIGRRYGVPWQRIAEANGITSPYTIFVGQVLVIPDS
;
A
#
# COMPACT_ATOMS: atom_id res chain seq x y z
N MET A 1 -3.64 -3.13 -12.78
CA MET A 1 -2.24 -3.09 -12.34
C MET A 1 -1.77 -1.66 -12.42
N ALA A 2 -1.33 -1.11 -11.29
CA ALA A 2 -0.91 0.28 -11.21
C ALA A 2 0.45 0.50 -11.89
N VAL A 3 0.69 1.72 -12.35
CA VAL A 3 1.95 2.11 -13.00
C VAL A 3 2.92 2.65 -11.95
N PHE A 4 4.14 2.11 -11.91
CA PHE A 4 5.19 2.60 -11.01
C PHE A 4 5.97 3.75 -11.67
N VAL A 5 6.16 4.84 -10.94
CA VAL A 5 6.83 6.07 -11.36
C VAL A 5 8.08 6.26 -10.49
N THR A 6 9.24 6.07 -11.10
CA THR A 6 10.54 6.23 -10.45
C THR A 6 10.81 7.68 -10.05
N ARG A 7 11.76 7.88 -9.13
CA ARG A 7 12.25 9.21 -8.74
C ARG A 7 12.62 10.10 -9.93
N ALA A 8 13.31 9.55 -10.92
CA ALA A 8 13.68 10.29 -12.13
C ALA A 8 12.44 10.72 -12.94
N GLN A 9 11.46 9.83 -13.11
CA GLN A 9 10.26 10.09 -13.92
C GLN A 9 9.35 11.18 -13.32
N TRP A 10 9.23 11.26 -11.98
CA TRP A 10 8.46 12.34 -11.36
C TRP A 10 9.29 13.60 -11.04
N GLY A 11 10.58 13.62 -11.38
CA GLY A 11 11.45 14.77 -11.19
C GLY A 11 11.80 15.02 -9.73
N ALA A 12 12.15 13.96 -9.01
CA ALA A 12 12.59 14.04 -7.63
C ALA A 12 13.86 14.86 -7.47
N ARG A 13 13.87 15.72 -6.45
CA ARG A 13 15.13 16.29 -5.94
C ARG A 13 15.98 15.19 -5.32
N GLN A 14 17.31 15.34 -5.40
CA GLN A 14 18.23 14.45 -4.69
C GLN A 14 18.03 14.57 -3.17
N PRO A 15 17.95 13.45 -2.44
CA PRO A 15 17.88 13.48 -0.98
C PRO A 15 19.20 13.99 -0.38
N THR A 16 19.14 14.67 0.75
CA THR A 16 20.34 15.12 1.49
C THR A 16 20.89 14.05 2.43
N GLY A 17 20.20 12.92 2.57
CA GLY A 17 20.63 11.77 3.36
C GLY A 17 19.73 10.56 3.18
N ARG A 18 20.27 9.36 3.45
CA ARG A 18 19.56 8.09 3.34
C ARG A 18 19.94 7.18 4.50
N SER A 19 18.96 6.74 5.29
CA SER A 19 19.17 5.78 6.37
C SER A 19 18.64 4.41 5.97
N THR A 20 19.52 3.40 6.00
CA THR A 20 19.18 1.98 5.75
C THR A 20 18.80 1.24 7.04
N GLN A 21 18.68 1.94 8.16
CA GLN A 21 18.28 1.37 9.44
C GLN A 21 16.76 1.16 9.48
N ILE A 22 16.28 0.18 8.75
CA ILE A 22 14.88 -0.24 8.72
C ILE A 22 14.79 -1.76 8.94
N THR A 23 13.78 -2.19 9.70
CA THR A 23 13.48 -3.59 10.03
C THR A 23 12.00 -3.88 9.74
N PRO A 24 11.56 -3.78 8.48
CA PRO A 24 10.16 -3.85 8.09
C PRO A 24 9.55 -5.25 8.29
N GLU A 25 10.38 -6.27 8.50
CA GLU A 25 9.98 -7.63 8.91
C GLU A 25 9.38 -7.67 10.33
N ARG A 26 9.59 -6.62 11.15
CA ARG A 26 9.01 -6.48 12.49
C ARG A 26 7.66 -5.78 12.52
N GLY A 27 7.22 -5.21 11.40
CA GLY A 27 6.00 -4.45 11.31
C GLY A 27 5.27 -4.72 10.02
N GLY A 28 5.66 -4.03 8.95
CA GLY A 28 5.03 -4.16 7.63
C GLY A 28 4.85 -2.81 6.97
N VAL A 29 3.61 -2.48 6.61
CA VAL A 29 3.29 -1.23 5.89
C VAL A 29 2.22 -0.40 6.60
N THR A 30 2.51 0.88 6.80
CA THR A 30 1.60 1.86 7.37
C THR A 30 0.98 2.74 6.29
N ILE A 31 -0.34 2.85 6.33
CA ILE A 31 -1.14 3.63 5.39
C ILE A 31 -1.30 5.05 5.91
N HIS A 32 -1.03 5.99 5.02
CA HIS A 32 -1.14 7.42 5.22
C HIS A 32 -2.05 8.06 4.18
N HIS A 33 -2.44 9.31 4.42
CA HIS A 33 -3.03 10.20 3.43
C HIS A 33 -2.39 11.58 3.50
N VAL A 34 -2.52 12.36 2.44
CA VAL A 34 -2.06 13.75 2.41
C VAL A 34 -3.08 14.65 3.13
N GLY A 35 -2.64 15.37 4.17
CA GLY A 35 -3.43 16.41 4.79
C GLY A 35 -3.40 17.72 3.98
N GLY A 36 -4.54 18.41 3.89
CA GLY A 36 -4.58 19.85 3.57
C GLY A 36 -4.69 20.28 2.10
N SER A 37 -4.64 19.39 1.09
CA SER A 37 -4.91 19.80 -0.30
C SER A 37 -5.66 18.72 -1.08
N ARG A 38 -6.83 19.07 -1.62
CA ARG A 38 -7.59 18.21 -2.54
C ARG A 38 -6.76 17.92 -3.78
N ILE A 39 -6.80 16.68 -4.27
CA ILE A 39 -6.35 16.35 -5.62
C ILE A 39 -7.57 15.92 -6.39
N ALA A 40 -8.19 16.93 -6.97
CA ALA A 40 -9.28 16.79 -7.91
C ALA A 40 -9.20 18.01 -8.84
N ARG A 41 -9.11 17.90 -10.17
CA ARG A 41 -9.43 16.81 -11.09
C ARG A 41 -8.96 17.19 -12.51
N ALA A 42 -8.41 16.23 -13.26
CA ALA A 42 -8.64 16.00 -14.71
C ALA A 42 -7.68 14.92 -15.25
N SER A 43 -6.40 14.98 -14.86
CA SER A 43 -5.33 14.19 -15.47
C SER A 43 -4.30 13.74 -14.44
N HIS A 44 -3.68 12.60 -14.70
CA HIS A 44 -2.54 12.08 -13.94
C HIS A 44 -1.34 13.05 -13.91
N SER A 45 -1.23 13.95 -14.88
CA SER A 45 -0.12 14.93 -14.99
C SER A 45 0.09 15.78 -13.73
N ASP A 46 -0.96 16.03 -12.95
CA ASP A 46 -0.90 16.90 -11.78
C ASP A 46 -0.35 16.17 -10.54
N CYS A 47 -0.42 14.84 -10.51
CA CYS A 47 0.01 14.04 -9.35
C CYS A 47 1.52 14.18 -9.11
N ALA A 48 2.34 14.16 -10.17
CA ALA A 48 3.78 14.31 -10.03
C ALA A 48 4.17 15.70 -9.47
N ALA A 49 3.44 16.75 -9.85
CA ALA A 49 3.66 18.10 -9.32
C ALA A 49 3.36 18.17 -7.81
N GLN A 50 2.31 17.49 -7.35
CA GLN A 50 2.02 17.40 -5.92
C GLN A 50 3.09 16.61 -5.16
N VAL A 51 3.56 15.46 -5.68
CA VAL A 51 4.64 14.70 -5.02
C VAL A 51 5.90 15.56 -4.87
N ARG A 52 6.26 16.34 -5.89
CA ARG A 52 7.36 17.34 -5.79
C ARG A 52 7.07 18.41 -4.74
N GLY A 53 5.83 18.90 -4.64
CA GLY A 53 5.41 19.85 -3.61
C GLY A 53 5.56 19.29 -2.19
N ILE A 54 5.15 18.04 -1.97
CA ILE A 54 5.31 17.34 -0.70
C ILE A 54 6.80 17.15 -0.37
N GLN A 55 7.62 16.75 -1.35
CA GLN A 55 9.07 16.62 -1.14
C GLN A 55 9.70 17.97 -0.74
N ARG A 56 9.37 19.07 -1.44
CA ARG A 56 9.85 20.40 -1.09
C ARG A 56 9.44 20.80 0.32
N GLN A 57 8.16 20.64 0.69
CA GLN A 57 7.72 20.97 2.04
C GLN A 57 8.45 20.15 3.11
N HIS A 58 8.69 18.86 2.87
CA HIS A 58 9.45 18.02 3.80
C HIS A 58 10.91 18.43 3.92
N MET A 59 11.58 18.76 2.80
CA MET A 59 12.99 19.11 2.82
C MET A 59 13.25 20.55 3.27
N ASP A 60 12.53 21.50 2.68
CA ASP A 60 12.76 22.93 2.88
C ASP A 60 11.96 23.47 4.08
N GLY A 61 10.77 22.92 4.33
CA GLY A 61 9.92 23.31 5.46
C GLY A 61 10.26 22.57 6.75
N ASN A 62 10.34 21.23 6.70
CA ASN A 62 10.57 20.42 7.90
C ASN A 62 12.06 20.09 8.15
N GLY A 63 12.95 20.40 7.20
CA GLY A 63 14.38 20.06 7.30
C GLY A 63 14.69 18.57 7.15
N TRP A 64 13.76 17.78 6.61
CA TRP A 64 13.96 16.34 6.46
C TRP A 64 14.87 16.02 5.28
N ALA A 65 15.56 14.88 5.37
CA ALA A 65 16.51 14.47 4.35
C ALA A 65 15.88 14.20 2.97
N ASP A 66 14.59 13.85 2.96
CA ASP A 66 13.79 13.56 1.77
C ASP A 66 12.30 13.56 2.13
N ILE A 67 11.44 13.37 1.13
CA ILE A 67 10.03 13.01 1.30
C ILE A 67 9.88 11.89 2.34
N ALA A 68 8.91 12.00 3.25
CA ALA A 68 8.84 11.09 4.39
C ALA A 68 8.46 9.65 4.04
N TYR A 69 7.63 9.46 3.02
CA TYR A 69 6.99 8.19 2.70
C TYR A 69 7.89 7.28 1.86
N SER A 70 7.72 5.97 2.03
CA SER A 70 8.38 4.96 1.19
C SER A 70 7.83 5.01 -0.22
N HIS A 71 6.50 5.02 -0.37
CA HIS A 71 5.79 5.22 -1.64
C HIS A 71 4.60 6.17 -1.47
N LEU A 72 4.15 6.77 -2.57
CA LEU A 72 2.92 7.55 -2.64
C LEU A 72 2.00 6.99 -3.73
N THR A 73 0.69 7.02 -3.53
CA THR A 73 -0.29 6.44 -4.46
C THR A 73 -1.34 7.47 -4.86
N CYS A 74 -1.75 7.50 -6.12
CA CYS A 74 -2.76 8.45 -6.58
C CYS A 74 -4.04 7.76 -7.05
N VAL A 75 -5.13 8.53 -7.09
CA VAL A 75 -6.46 8.08 -7.53
C VAL A 75 -6.51 7.61 -8.99
N HIS A 76 -5.48 7.87 -9.78
CA HIS A 76 -5.37 7.43 -11.17
C HIS A 76 -4.69 6.07 -11.34
N GLY A 77 -4.25 5.41 -10.25
CA GLY A 77 -3.61 4.08 -10.36
C GLY A 77 -2.12 4.13 -10.61
N TYR A 78 -1.43 5.08 -9.99
CA TYR A 78 0.02 5.19 -10.06
C TYR A 78 0.65 5.16 -8.68
N VAL A 79 1.84 4.57 -8.61
CA VAL A 79 2.71 4.52 -7.43
C VAL A 79 3.94 5.36 -7.71
N PHE A 80 4.18 6.39 -6.92
CA PHE A 80 5.39 7.20 -6.98
C PHE A 80 6.42 6.67 -5.98
N GLU A 81 7.64 6.48 -6.45
CA GLU A 81 8.78 6.12 -5.61
C GLU A 81 9.12 7.28 -4.67
N GLY A 82 8.96 7.08 -3.36
CA GLY A 82 9.41 8.02 -2.33
C GLY A 82 10.83 7.68 -1.91
N ARG A 83 11.02 7.37 -0.62
CA ARG A 83 12.30 6.83 -0.12
C ARG A 83 12.61 5.43 -0.65
N GLY A 84 11.59 4.69 -1.09
CA GLY A 84 11.73 3.35 -1.68
C GLY A 84 12.06 2.25 -0.67
N GLU A 85 12.40 1.09 -1.20
CA GLU A 85 12.75 -0.10 -0.44
C GLU A 85 14.08 0.05 0.31
N GLY A 86 14.18 -0.57 1.49
CA GLY A 86 15.40 -0.60 2.31
C GLY A 86 15.77 0.75 2.94
N VAL A 87 14.87 1.74 2.88
CA VAL A 87 15.10 3.08 3.44
C VAL A 87 14.09 3.40 4.51
N ARG A 88 14.60 3.83 5.66
CA ARG A 88 13.80 4.26 6.80
C ARG A 88 12.90 5.46 6.45
N THR A 89 11.61 5.34 6.73
CA THR A 89 10.60 6.41 6.58
C THR A 89 10.75 7.48 7.68
N ALA A 90 10.09 8.62 7.51
CA ALA A 90 9.92 9.64 8.54
C ALA A 90 8.44 9.94 8.85
N ALA A 91 7.51 9.14 8.34
CA ALA A 91 6.08 9.43 8.37
C ALA A 91 5.34 8.91 9.61
N ASN A 92 5.91 7.96 10.36
CA ASN A 92 5.20 7.13 11.33
C ASN A 92 5.18 7.66 12.78
N GLY A 93 5.54 8.93 12.97
CA GLY A 93 5.46 9.62 14.27
C GLY A 93 6.53 9.25 15.32
N THR A 94 7.05 8.02 15.34
CA THR A 94 8.08 7.58 16.31
C THR A 94 9.28 6.96 15.64
N ASN A 95 10.42 6.90 16.35
CA ASN A 95 11.63 6.26 15.84
C ASN A 95 11.41 4.78 15.55
N THR A 96 10.85 4.04 16.51
CA THR A 96 10.54 2.61 16.38
C THR A 96 9.59 2.33 15.24
N ALA A 97 8.52 3.12 15.08
CA ALA A 97 7.57 2.92 14.00
C ALA A 97 8.16 3.27 12.62
N ASN A 98 9.00 4.30 12.54
CA ASN A 98 9.74 4.63 11.32
C ASN A 98 10.77 3.56 10.94
N GLN A 99 11.28 2.80 11.91
CA GLN A 99 12.20 1.69 11.71
C GLN A 99 11.48 0.39 11.36
N ASN A 100 10.37 0.06 12.01
CA ASN A 100 9.70 -1.24 11.84
C ASN A 100 8.68 -1.28 10.69
N TRP A 101 8.28 -0.13 10.15
CA TRP A 101 7.20 -0.06 9.16
C TRP A 101 7.60 0.84 8.02
N TYR A 102 7.38 0.39 6.78
CA TYR A 102 7.32 1.30 5.64
C TYR A 102 6.09 2.19 5.72
N ALA A 103 6.05 3.27 4.93
CA ALA A 103 4.92 4.16 4.85
C ALA A 103 4.45 4.36 3.40
N VAL A 104 3.17 4.09 3.13
CA VAL A 104 2.54 4.34 1.83
C VAL A 104 1.46 5.40 1.99
N CYS A 105 1.57 6.50 1.25
CA CYS A 105 0.67 7.65 1.37
C CYS A 105 -0.26 7.81 0.17
N GLY A 106 -1.57 7.85 0.40
CA GLY A 106 -2.54 8.19 -0.62
C GLY A 106 -2.63 9.69 -0.86
N LEU A 107 -2.51 10.11 -2.11
CA LEU A 107 -2.77 11.46 -2.61
C LEU A 107 -4.28 11.73 -2.66
N VAL A 108 -4.92 11.59 -1.51
CA VAL A 108 -6.34 11.83 -1.26
C VAL A 108 -6.42 12.87 -0.14
N GLY A 109 -6.93 14.05 -0.48
CA GLY A 109 -6.92 15.21 0.42
C GLY A 109 -8.14 15.30 1.32
N GLY A 110 -8.04 16.12 2.38
CA GLY A 110 -9.17 16.58 3.22
C GLY A 110 -9.19 16.07 4.67
N SER A 111 -10.01 16.71 5.52
CA SER A 111 -10.52 16.11 6.76
C SER A 111 -11.43 14.92 6.43
N SER A 112 -11.78 14.07 7.41
CA SER A 112 -12.72 12.95 7.22
C SER A 112 -14.04 13.35 6.50
N SER A 113 -14.45 14.62 6.63
CA SER A 113 -15.62 15.25 6.00
C SER A 113 -15.41 15.83 4.59
N SER A 114 -14.18 15.87 4.06
CA SER A 114 -13.85 16.45 2.74
C SER A 114 -12.84 15.59 1.95
N TYR A 115 -12.96 14.26 2.06
CA TYR A 115 -12.05 13.30 1.46
C TYR A 115 -12.29 13.14 -0.06
N ASP A 116 -11.23 13.09 -0.88
CA ASP A 116 -11.35 12.75 -2.30
C ASP A 116 -11.95 11.34 -2.49
N THR A 117 -12.65 11.11 -3.61
CA THR A 117 -13.21 9.79 -3.92
C THR A 117 -12.11 8.74 -3.97
N ILE A 118 -12.21 7.73 -3.12
CA ILE A 118 -11.30 6.58 -3.14
C ILE A 118 -11.69 5.68 -4.31
N THR A 119 -10.90 5.73 -5.38
CA THR A 119 -11.14 4.99 -6.62
C THR A 119 -10.61 3.55 -6.53
N ALA A 120 -11.14 2.64 -7.36
CA ALA A 120 -10.57 1.30 -7.49
C ALA A 120 -9.09 1.33 -7.92
N ASN A 121 -8.72 2.29 -8.77
CA ASN A 121 -7.34 2.51 -9.19
C ASN A 121 -6.42 2.92 -8.02
N LEU A 122 -6.91 3.72 -7.07
CA LEU A 122 -6.14 4.03 -5.85
C LEU A 122 -5.85 2.77 -5.05
N LEU A 123 -6.86 1.90 -4.86
CA LEU A 123 -6.69 0.66 -4.13
C LEU A 123 -5.70 -0.27 -4.84
N ASP A 124 -5.76 -0.36 -6.17
CA ASP A 124 -4.77 -1.09 -6.99
C ASP A 124 -3.36 -0.52 -6.85
N ALA A 125 -3.21 0.81 -6.75
CA ALA A 125 -1.92 1.45 -6.48
C ALA A 125 -1.39 1.13 -5.07
N PHE A 126 -2.23 1.15 -4.04
CA PHE A 126 -1.83 0.72 -2.70
C PHE A 126 -1.35 -0.73 -2.69
N ARG A 127 -2.14 -1.64 -3.28
CA ARG A 127 -1.80 -3.06 -3.41
C ARG A 127 -0.47 -3.25 -4.15
N THR A 128 -0.26 -2.53 -5.25
CA THR A 128 1.00 -2.57 -6.00
C THR A 128 2.18 -2.09 -5.16
N ALA A 129 2.01 -0.98 -4.43
CA ALA A 129 3.05 -0.44 -3.53
C ALA A 129 3.39 -1.41 -2.39
N ILE A 130 2.38 -2.03 -1.76
CA ILE A 130 2.56 -2.99 -0.67
C ILE A 130 3.23 -4.27 -1.18
N ALA A 131 2.79 -4.80 -2.33
CA ALA A 131 3.41 -5.98 -2.95
C ALA A 131 4.89 -5.77 -3.23
N ARG A 132 5.24 -4.57 -3.73
CA ARG A 132 6.64 -4.19 -3.99
C ARG A 132 7.46 -4.09 -2.70
N LEU A 133 6.95 -3.40 -1.68
CA LEU A 133 7.64 -3.28 -0.38
C LEU A 133 7.83 -4.63 0.33
N ARG A 134 6.95 -5.60 0.10
CA ARG A 134 7.13 -6.97 0.59
C ARG A 134 8.17 -7.74 -0.21
N SER A 135 7.99 -7.82 -1.53
CA SER A 135 8.82 -8.63 -2.41
C SER A 135 10.26 -8.12 -2.54
N GLN A 136 10.45 -6.80 -2.56
CA GLN A 136 11.74 -6.16 -2.77
C GLN A 136 12.31 -5.52 -1.49
N GLY A 137 11.43 -5.18 -0.54
CA GLY A 137 11.80 -4.49 0.69
C GLY A 137 11.74 -5.33 1.97
N GLY A 138 11.31 -6.60 1.88
CA GLY A 138 11.25 -7.52 3.03
C GLY A 138 10.17 -7.19 4.07
N ALA A 139 9.17 -6.38 3.74
CA ALA A 139 8.12 -6.03 4.67
C ALA A 139 7.34 -7.25 5.16
N ALA A 140 7.01 -7.27 6.45
CA ALA A 140 6.07 -8.24 6.99
C ALA A 140 4.65 -8.01 6.42
N ARG A 141 3.79 -8.99 6.70
CA ARG A 141 2.43 -9.02 6.15
C ARG A 141 1.51 -7.97 6.77
N ALA A 142 1.79 -7.46 7.97
CA ALA A 142 0.84 -6.57 8.63
C ALA A 142 0.68 -5.25 7.87
N ILE A 143 -0.56 -4.78 7.81
CA ILE A 143 -0.95 -3.47 7.31
C ILE A 143 -1.66 -2.74 8.45
N ASN A 144 -1.27 -1.50 8.72
CA ASN A 144 -1.95 -0.66 9.70
C ASN A 144 -2.17 0.76 9.15
N GLY A 145 -2.99 1.56 9.83
CA GLY A 145 -3.09 2.99 9.59
C GLY A 145 -2.17 3.77 10.52
N HIS A 146 -1.79 5.00 10.13
CA HIS A 146 -0.99 5.87 11.00
C HIS A 146 -1.63 6.07 12.39
N ARG A 147 -2.96 6.13 12.47
CA ARG A 147 -3.72 6.18 13.73
C ARG A 147 -3.51 5.00 14.69
N ASN A 148 -2.97 3.87 14.21
CA ASN A 148 -2.61 2.75 15.09
C ASN A 148 -1.27 2.96 15.79
N GLN A 149 -0.50 3.98 15.39
CA GLN A 149 0.84 4.26 15.91
C GLN A 149 0.91 5.57 16.69
N LEU A 150 0.03 6.52 16.38
CA LEU A 150 -0.06 7.85 16.99
C LEU A 150 -1.53 8.30 17.04
N ALA A 151 -1.88 9.18 17.99
CA ALA A 151 -3.18 9.86 18.00
C ALA A 151 -3.27 10.86 16.82
N THR A 152 -3.86 10.42 15.70
CA THR A 152 -4.04 11.22 14.48
C THR A 152 -5.28 10.78 13.71
N GLU A 153 -5.87 11.67 12.91
CA GLU A 153 -6.93 11.30 11.97
C GLU A 153 -6.40 10.45 10.80
N CYS A 154 -5.11 10.55 10.47
CA CYS A 154 -4.50 9.81 9.37
C CYS A 154 -4.67 8.27 9.58
N PRO A 155 -5.11 7.49 8.57
CA PRO A 155 -5.24 7.82 7.16
C PRO A 155 -6.64 8.26 6.70
N GLY A 156 -7.47 8.80 7.60
CA GLY A 156 -8.83 9.25 7.28
C GLY A 156 -9.71 8.11 6.76
N ASN A 157 -10.39 8.34 5.64
CA ASN A 157 -11.34 7.38 5.06
C ASN A 157 -10.67 6.15 4.42
N LEU A 158 -9.34 6.16 4.25
CA LEU A 158 -8.61 4.95 3.87
C LEU A 158 -8.57 3.90 4.99
N TYR A 159 -8.83 4.29 6.25
CA TYR A 159 -8.71 3.36 7.38
C TYR A 159 -9.67 2.17 7.29
N ARG A 160 -10.86 2.35 6.71
CA ARG A 160 -11.79 1.23 6.50
C ARG A 160 -11.18 0.11 5.65
N TYR A 161 -10.35 0.47 4.66
CA TYR A 161 -9.72 -0.48 3.75
C TYR A 161 -8.52 -1.20 4.38
N VAL A 162 -7.94 -0.60 5.43
CA VAL A 162 -7.01 -1.29 6.33
C VAL A 162 -7.75 -2.33 7.15
N GLN A 163 -8.93 -1.98 7.69
CA GLN A 163 -9.71 -2.85 8.57
C GLN A 163 -10.38 -4.02 7.83
N ASP A 164 -10.85 -3.79 6.60
CA ASP A 164 -11.55 -4.80 5.79
C ASP A 164 -10.61 -5.66 4.93
N GLY A 165 -9.29 -5.48 5.06
CA GLY A 165 -8.27 -6.25 4.34
C GLY A 165 -8.13 -5.91 2.86
N SER A 166 -8.92 -4.98 2.32
CA SER A 166 -8.93 -4.70 0.88
C SER A 166 -7.65 -4.05 0.34
N LEU A 167 -6.75 -3.54 1.19
CA LEU A 167 -5.42 -3.08 0.76
C LEU A 167 -4.39 -4.21 0.62
N GLU A 168 -4.72 -5.42 1.04
CA GLU A 168 -3.89 -6.59 0.80
C GLU A 168 -3.72 -6.82 -0.71
N PRO A 169 -2.48 -6.93 -1.23
CA PRO A 169 -2.26 -7.21 -2.64
C PRO A 169 -2.85 -8.56 -3.06
N PRO A 170 -3.51 -8.64 -4.24
CA PRO A 170 -3.91 -9.92 -4.82
C PRO A 170 -2.63 -10.70 -5.16
N GLY A 171 -2.34 -11.63 -4.28
CA GLY A 171 -1.07 -12.36 -4.23
C GLY A 171 -0.94 -13.03 -2.89
N GLY A 172 -2.08 -13.36 -2.27
CA GLY A 172 -2.08 -14.16 -1.07
C GLY A 172 -1.49 -15.53 -1.37
N ARG A 173 -1.25 -16.29 -0.30
CA ARG A 173 -0.50 -17.56 -0.35
C ARG A 173 -0.97 -18.42 -1.53
N THR A 174 -0.06 -18.95 -2.33
CA THR A 174 -0.46 -19.92 -3.35
C THR A 174 -0.68 -21.29 -2.70
N HIS A 175 -1.70 -22.00 -3.15
CA HIS A 175 -1.99 -23.36 -2.73
C HIS A 175 -2.13 -24.25 -3.96
N THR A 176 -1.28 -25.27 -4.05
CA THR A 176 -1.43 -26.34 -5.06
C THR A 176 -2.46 -27.34 -4.56
N VAL A 177 -3.57 -27.45 -5.28
CA VAL A 177 -4.68 -28.36 -4.97
C VAL A 177 -4.18 -29.80 -4.91
N ARG A 178 -4.45 -30.47 -3.81
CA ARG A 178 -4.16 -31.88 -3.58
C ARG A 178 -5.41 -32.72 -3.80
N GLU A 179 -5.21 -34.02 -3.94
CA GLU A 179 -6.30 -34.99 -4.06
C GLU A 179 -7.29 -34.85 -2.89
N GLY A 180 -8.59 -34.77 -3.21
CA GLY A 180 -9.68 -34.64 -2.25
C GLY A 180 -9.94 -33.22 -1.71
N GLU A 181 -9.17 -32.20 -2.12
CA GLU A 181 -9.43 -30.81 -1.70
C GLU A 181 -10.54 -30.15 -2.53
N THR A 182 -11.30 -29.27 -1.87
CA THR A 182 -12.33 -28.40 -2.47
C THR A 182 -12.00 -26.95 -2.15
N LEU A 183 -12.57 -25.99 -2.90
CA LEU A 183 -12.46 -24.57 -2.52
C LEU A 183 -12.91 -24.33 -1.08
N TYR A 184 -13.93 -25.06 -0.61
CA TYR A 184 -14.41 -24.99 0.78
C TYR A 184 -13.35 -25.44 1.80
N SER A 185 -12.75 -26.62 1.60
CA SER A 185 -11.74 -27.14 2.53
C SER A 185 -10.46 -26.30 2.54
N ILE A 186 -10.07 -25.78 1.38
CA ILE A 186 -8.94 -24.87 1.21
C ILE A 186 -9.25 -23.54 1.93
N GLY A 187 -10.41 -22.95 1.68
CA GLY A 187 -10.86 -21.74 2.38
C GLY A 187 -10.82 -21.87 3.90
N ARG A 188 -11.37 -22.98 4.42
CA ARG A 188 -11.33 -23.28 5.86
C ARG A 188 -9.90 -23.41 6.41
N ARG A 189 -8.98 -24.05 5.67
CA ARG A 189 -7.56 -24.16 6.07
C ARG A 189 -6.90 -22.79 6.21
N TYR A 190 -7.19 -21.88 5.30
CA TYR A 190 -6.53 -20.58 5.24
C TYR A 190 -7.27 -19.47 5.99
N GLY A 191 -8.47 -19.74 6.50
CA GLY A 191 -9.30 -18.76 7.20
C GLY A 191 -10.02 -17.78 6.26
N VAL A 192 -10.30 -18.21 5.03
CA VAL A 192 -10.78 -17.37 3.92
C VAL A 192 -12.07 -17.95 3.35
N PRO A 193 -13.14 -17.16 3.15
CA PRO A 193 -14.33 -17.64 2.46
C PRO A 193 -13.99 -18.18 1.07
N TRP A 194 -14.46 -19.39 0.74
CA TRP A 194 -14.10 -20.05 -0.51
C TRP A 194 -14.51 -19.27 -1.76
N GLN A 195 -15.57 -18.47 -1.67
CA GLN A 195 -16.01 -17.58 -2.76
C GLN A 195 -14.95 -16.54 -3.11
N ARG A 196 -14.19 -16.06 -2.11
CA ARG A 196 -13.07 -15.13 -2.32
C ARG A 196 -11.92 -15.81 -3.04
N ILE A 197 -11.66 -17.08 -2.73
CA ILE A 197 -10.68 -17.88 -3.47
C ILE A 197 -11.16 -18.05 -4.92
N ALA A 198 -12.44 -18.38 -5.15
CA ALA A 198 -12.99 -18.52 -6.49
C ALA A 198 -12.85 -17.22 -7.31
N GLU A 199 -13.27 -16.09 -6.73
CA GLU A 199 -13.17 -14.75 -7.32
C GLU A 199 -11.71 -14.40 -7.66
N ALA A 200 -10.79 -14.62 -6.72
CA ALA A 200 -9.36 -14.33 -6.90
C ALA A 200 -8.69 -15.16 -8.01
N ASN A 201 -9.26 -16.31 -8.37
CA ASN A 201 -8.74 -17.22 -9.39
C ASN A 201 -9.60 -17.26 -10.66
N GLY A 202 -10.61 -16.39 -10.79
CA GLY A 202 -11.50 -16.38 -11.95
C GLY A 202 -12.33 -17.67 -12.12
N ILE A 203 -12.58 -18.40 -11.02
CA ILE A 203 -13.33 -19.65 -11.04
C ILE A 203 -14.82 -19.34 -10.89
N THR A 204 -15.61 -19.70 -11.90
CA THR A 204 -17.07 -19.54 -11.89
C THR A 204 -17.78 -20.88 -11.70
N SER A 205 -19.10 -20.85 -11.46
CA SER A 205 -19.95 -22.04 -11.45
C SER A 205 -19.64 -22.93 -12.68
N PRO A 206 -19.41 -24.25 -12.50
CA PRO A 206 -19.70 -25.09 -11.33
C PRO A 206 -18.60 -25.12 -10.23
N TYR A 207 -17.67 -24.15 -10.23
CA TYR A 207 -16.60 -23.99 -9.24
C TYR A 207 -15.60 -25.16 -9.16
N THR A 208 -15.36 -25.80 -10.30
CA THR A 208 -14.43 -26.92 -10.42
C THR A 208 -12.97 -26.48 -10.22
N ILE A 209 -12.24 -27.28 -9.46
CA ILE A 209 -10.78 -27.20 -9.33
C ILE A 209 -10.16 -28.57 -9.63
N PHE A 210 -8.90 -28.58 -10.06
CA PHE A 210 -8.19 -29.79 -10.45
C PHE A 210 -6.97 -30.03 -9.57
N VAL A 211 -6.64 -31.30 -9.31
CA VAL A 211 -5.40 -31.67 -8.62
C VAL A 211 -4.20 -31.11 -9.38
N GLY A 212 -3.26 -30.49 -8.67
CA GLY A 212 -2.12 -29.81 -9.25
C GLY A 212 -2.38 -28.35 -9.67
N GLN A 213 -3.64 -27.89 -9.68
CA GLN A 213 -3.97 -26.49 -9.94
C GLN A 213 -3.40 -25.60 -8.84
N VAL A 214 -2.73 -24.51 -9.22
CA VAL A 214 -2.23 -23.51 -8.27
C VAL A 214 -3.29 -22.43 -8.09
N LEU A 215 -3.76 -22.25 -6.86
CA LEU A 215 -4.74 -21.23 -6.50
C LEU A 215 -4.06 -20.10 -5.73
N VAL A 216 -4.37 -18.86 -6.09
CA VAL A 216 -4.14 -17.68 -5.24
C VAL A 216 -5.12 -17.73 -4.09
N ILE A 217 -4.62 -17.83 -2.86
CA ILE A 217 -5.46 -17.76 -1.67
C ILE A 217 -5.42 -16.33 -1.17
N PRO A 218 -6.43 -15.48 -1.45
CA PRO A 218 -6.47 -14.12 -0.91
C PRO A 218 -6.48 -14.20 0.61
N ASP A 219 -5.91 -13.21 1.30
CA ASP A 219 -5.96 -13.22 2.75
C ASP A 219 -7.33 -12.75 3.28
N SER A 220 -7.56 -13.04 4.57
CA SER A 220 -8.80 -12.79 5.31
C SER A 220 -9.25 -11.34 5.27
#